data_AF-A0A0P9I5C9-F1
#
_entry.id   AF-A0A0P9I5C9-F1
#
_cell.length_a   1.000
_cell.length_b   1.000
_cell.length_c   1.000
_cell.angle_alpha   90.00
_cell.angle_beta   90.00
_cell.angle_gamma   90.00
#
_symmetry.space_group_name_H-M   'P 1'
#
loop_
_entity.id
_entity.type
_entity.pdbx_description
1 polymer ?
#
loop_
_entity_poly.entity_id
_entity_poly.type
_entity_poly.pdbx_seq_one_letter_code
_entity_poly.pdbx_strand_id
1 'polypeptide(L)'
;MKKPLSTLALALSLTFMGACSSTSDQQNNETLTQTFRVSQGMEVQLEKPQGFKLTREHYGFVQPETFSRIKVNEVEVPYEQYLTNLTTENLLKSQLQLLKTENVVVNGANCTLLTLRQIIAGTYYEKLWLVAGDSLSSLKIEASYPESSNKQHKDVIKQSLFSAAVQTDDDARLYTGLPFLFTGIDNFKIVQRNLNSVVLVSENFPNASVVVSHGKLSSEMENIESLSHHFLNNSKSLSDVEITKDEPIKIDGIPAIATQAYVTKGDLPAWVYQVTSSQKGKFLLIQALSNKVDRKPFSKELESLISQFKFRSI
;
A
#
# COMPACT_ATOMS: atom_id res chain seq x y z
N MET A 1 -42.06 -31.97 -81.28
CA MET A 1 -42.54 -31.10 -82.38
C MET A 1 -42.45 -29.64 -81.94
N LYS A 2 -41.68 -28.86 -82.69
CA LYS A 2 -41.78 -27.42 -82.98
C LYS A 2 -41.81 -26.39 -81.82
N LYS A 3 -40.61 -25.85 -81.52
CA LYS A 3 -40.33 -24.39 -81.42
C LYS A 3 -40.70 -23.69 -82.76
N PRO A 4 -40.94 -22.35 -82.84
CA PRO A 4 -39.84 -21.35 -82.96
C PRO A 4 -40.13 -19.98 -82.28
N LEU A 5 -39.13 -19.33 -81.63
CA LEU A 5 -38.21 -18.25 -82.11
C LEU A 5 -38.93 -16.91 -82.38
N SER A 6 -38.38 -15.70 -82.26
CA SER A 6 -37.07 -15.09 -81.88
C SER A 6 -37.26 -13.61 -82.29
N THR A 7 -36.74 -12.59 -81.61
CA THR A 7 -35.42 -11.95 -81.88
C THR A 7 -35.15 -10.94 -80.75
N LEU A 8 -33.99 -10.90 -80.07
CA LEU A 8 -32.61 -10.58 -80.47
C LEU A 8 -32.32 -9.06 -80.51
N ALA A 9 -31.56 -8.58 -79.51
CA ALA A 9 -30.62 -7.46 -79.66
C ALA A 9 -29.41 -7.65 -78.72
N LEU A 10 -28.26 -7.92 -79.36
CA LEU A 10 -26.86 -7.72 -78.95
C LEU A 10 -26.62 -6.24 -78.54
N ALA A 11 -25.58 -5.78 -77.84
CA ALA A 11 -24.31 -6.24 -77.25
C ALA A 11 -23.94 -5.17 -76.17
N LEU A 12 -22.95 -5.26 -75.29
CA LEU A 12 -21.51 -5.35 -75.52
C LEU A 12 -20.82 -5.51 -74.15
N SER A 13 -19.81 -6.38 -74.11
CA SER A 13 -18.91 -6.63 -72.98
C SER A 13 -17.86 -5.54 -72.80
N LEU A 14 -17.61 -5.10 -71.57
CA LEU A 14 -16.31 -4.61 -71.13
C LEU A 14 -15.97 -5.16 -69.74
N THR A 15 -14.89 -5.91 -69.69
CA THR A 15 -14.21 -6.42 -68.49
C THR A 15 -13.37 -5.32 -67.84
N PHE A 16 -13.48 -5.18 -66.52
CA PHE A 16 -12.40 -4.67 -65.68
C PHE A 16 -12.25 -5.56 -64.44
N MET A 17 -11.02 -6.05 -64.23
CA MET A 17 -10.55 -6.68 -63.00
C MET A 17 -10.46 -5.65 -61.88
N GLY A 18 -10.63 -6.08 -60.63
CA GLY A 18 -9.96 -5.43 -59.51
C GLY A 18 -10.73 -5.37 -58.20
N ALA A 19 -10.12 -6.00 -57.18
CA ALA A 19 -10.27 -5.77 -55.76
C ALA A 19 -11.52 -6.33 -55.04
N CYS A 20 -11.35 -7.54 -54.51
CA CYS A 20 -11.94 -7.96 -53.25
C CYS A 20 -11.67 -6.88 -52.20
N SER A 21 -12.68 -6.09 -51.86
CA SER A 21 -12.64 -5.22 -50.70
C SER A 21 -13.07 -6.06 -49.50
N SER A 22 -12.09 -6.72 -48.87
CA SER A 22 -12.21 -7.17 -47.49
C SER A 22 -12.52 -5.93 -46.65
N THR A 23 -13.77 -5.79 -46.22
CA THR A 23 -14.06 -5.00 -45.02
C THR A 23 -13.36 -5.72 -43.89
N SER A 24 -12.15 -5.26 -43.58
CA SER A 24 -11.46 -5.60 -42.36
C SER A 24 -12.41 -5.20 -41.24
N ASP A 25 -12.89 -6.18 -40.49
CA ASP A 25 -13.19 -5.95 -39.09
C ASP A 25 -11.89 -5.37 -38.50
N GLN A 26 -11.82 -4.04 -38.43
CA GLN A 26 -10.93 -3.39 -37.50
C GLN A 26 -11.39 -3.89 -36.14
N GLN A 27 -10.73 -4.95 -35.66
CA GLN A 27 -10.62 -5.21 -34.24
C GLN A 27 -10.28 -3.87 -33.62
N ASN A 28 -11.27 -3.25 -32.99
CA ASN A 28 -11.04 -2.23 -32.00
C ASN A 28 -9.99 -2.83 -31.07
N ASN A 29 -8.77 -2.32 -31.16
CA ASN A 29 -7.78 -2.48 -30.11
C ASN A 29 -8.33 -1.71 -28.91
N GLU A 30 -9.36 -2.28 -28.26
CA GLU A 30 -9.68 -1.93 -26.88
C GLU A 30 -8.38 -2.10 -26.12
N THR A 31 -7.89 -1.01 -25.56
CA THR A 31 -6.67 -0.98 -24.76
C THR A 31 -6.75 -2.09 -23.72
N LEU A 32 -5.96 -3.15 -23.92
CA LEU A 32 -5.98 -4.35 -23.07
C LEU A 32 -5.52 -4.02 -21.64
N THR A 33 -4.72 -2.98 -21.49
CA THR A 33 -4.15 -2.53 -20.23
C THR A 33 -5.12 -1.64 -19.46
N GLN A 34 -5.38 -2.00 -18.20
CA GLN A 34 -6.14 -1.20 -17.24
C GLN A 34 -5.22 -0.69 -16.13
N THR A 35 -5.34 0.59 -15.79
CA THR A 35 -4.71 1.18 -14.61
C THR A 35 -5.67 1.17 -13.42
N PHE A 36 -5.16 0.77 -12.25
CA PHE A 36 -5.85 0.79 -10.97
C PHE A 36 -5.06 1.65 -9.99
N ARG A 37 -5.69 2.71 -9.47
CA ARG A 37 -5.16 3.47 -8.34
C ARG A 37 -5.52 2.75 -7.04
N VAL A 38 -4.64 1.89 -6.56
CA VAL A 38 -4.90 1.02 -5.42
C VAL A 38 -4.86 1.78 -4.09
N SER A 39 -4.11 2.87 -4.04
CA SER A 39 -4.04 3.80 -2.90
C SER A 39 -3.56 5.18 -3.32
N GLN A 40 -3.39 6.07 -2.34
CA GLN A 40 -2.75 7.36 -2.56
C GLN A 40 -1.25 7.14 -2.81
N GLY A 41 -0.81 7.35 -4.05
CA GLY A 41 0.57 7.20 -4.47
C GLY A 41 0.96 5.80 -4.96
N MET A 42 0.02 4.88 -5.17
CA MET A 42 0.29 3.60 -5.85
C MET A 42 -0.72 3.36 -6.97
N GLU A 43 -0.19 3.19 -8.18
CA GLU A 43 -0.93 2.79 -9.37
C GLU A 43 -0.38 1.49 -9.94
N VAL A 44 -1.28 0.62 -10.37
CA VAL A 44 -0.95 -0.70 -10.90
C VAL A 44 -1.64 -0.86 -12.25
N GLN A 45 -0.87 -1.16 -13.28
CA GLN A 45 -1.36 -1.49 -14.60
C GLN A 45 -1.38 -3.00 -14.80
N LEU A 46 -2.45 -3.53 -15.40
CA LEU A 46 -2.58 -4.94 -15.79
C LEU A 46 -3.26 -5.07 -17.14
N GLU A 47 -2.79 -6.01 -17.95
CA GLU A 47 -3.52 -6.48 -19.11
C GLU A 47 -4.71 -7.35 -18.69
N LYS A 48 -5.90 -6.98 -19.15
CA LYS A 48 -7.15 -7.72 -18.95
C LYS A 48 -7.07 -9.05 -19.70
N PRO A 49 -7.25 -10.20 -19.02
CA PRO A 49 -7.31 -11.48 -19.73
C PRO A 49 -8.55 -11.55 -20.64
N GLN A 50 -8.46 -12.32 -21.73
CA GLN A 50 -9.57 -12.48 -22.65
C GLN A 50 -10.82 -13.02 -21.94
N GLY A 51 -11.97 -12.41 -22.20
CA GLY A 51 -13.25 -12.80 -21.61
C GLY A 51 -13.46 -12.36 -20.16
N PHE A 52 -12.49 -11.69 -19.54
CA PHE A 52 -12.69 -11.01 -18.26
C PHE A 52 -13.28 -9.62 -18.47
N LYS A 53 -13.99 -9.15 -17.44
CA LYS A 53 -14.54 -7.79 -17.35
C LYS A 53 -14.12 -7.13 -16.05
N LEU A 54 -14.12 -5.80 -16.04
CA LEU A 54 -13.96 -5.04 -14.80
C LEU A 54 -15.10 -5.33 -13.82
N THR A 55 -14.79 -5.21 -12.55
CA THR A 55 -15.77 -5.31 -11.46
C THR A 55 -15.75 -4.04 -10.62
N ARG A 56 -16.88 -3.75 -9.95
CA ARG A 56 -16.99 -2.66 -8.98
C ARG A 56 -16.66 -3.11 -7.55
N GLU A 57 -16.53 -4.41 -7.33
CA GLU A 57 -16.32 -4.98 -5.99
C GLU A 57 -14.87 -4.85 -5.49
N HIS A 58 -13.92 -4.76 -6.41
CA HIS A 58 -12.50 -4.66 -6.13
C HIS A 58 -11.76 -4.14 -7.36
N TYR A 59 -10.53 -3.65 -7.16
CA TYR A 59 -9.62 -3.39 -8.28
C TYR A 59 -9.23 -4.71 -8.93
N GLY A 60 -9.42 -4.82 -10.24
CA GLY A 60 -9.10 -6.00 -11.03
C GLY A 60 -10.26 -6.44 -11.93
N PHE A 61 -10.34 -7.74 -12.15
CA PHE A 61 -11.19 -8.33 -13.18
C PHE A 61 -11.92 -9.58 -12.68
N VAL A 62 -13.07 -9.86 -13.29
CA VAL A 62 -13.86 -11.08 -13.05
C VAL A 62 -14.29 -11.71 -14.37
N GLN A 63 -14.42 -13.04 -14.37
CA GLN A 63 -15.08 -13.80 -15.41
C GLN A 63 -16.09 -14.75 -14.76
N PRO A 64 -17.37 -14.33 -14.67
CA PRO A 64 -18.39 -15.11 -13.96
C PRO A 64 -18.60 -16.51 -14.54
N GLU A 65 -18.46 -16.67 -15.86
CA GLU A 65 -18.71 -17.92 -16.59
C GLU A 65 -17.76 -19.05 -16.14
N THR A 66 -16.55 -18.69 -15.72
CA THR A 66 -15.53 -19.62 -15.23
C THR A 66 -15.27 -19.47 -13.73
N PHE A 67 -16.08 -18.67 -13.03
CA PHE A 67 -15.90 -18.30 -11.62
C PHE A 67 -14.50 -17.78 -11.29
N SER A 68 -13.84 -17.15 -12.26
CA SER A 68 -12.46 -16.70 -12.14
C SER A 68 -12.40 -15.21 -11.80
N ARG A 69 -11.37 -14.81 -11.05
CA ARG A 69 -11.16 -13.41 -10.66
C ARG A 69 -9.68 -13.09 -10.53
N ILE A 70 -9.35 -11.82 -10.75
CA ILE A 70 -8.05 -11.21 -10.48
C ILE A 70 -8.32 -9.99 -9.61
N LYS A 71 -7.71 -9.92 -8.44
CA LYS A 71 -7.82 -8.81 -7.49
C LYS A 71 -6.46 -8.17 -7.27
N VAL A 72 -6.44 -6.85 -7.24
CA VAL A 72 -5.27 -6.05 -6.91
C VAL A 72 -5.54 -5.33 -5.59
N ASN A 73 -4.60 -5.42 -4.66
CA ASN A 73 -4.67 -4.63 -3.43
C ASN A 73 -3.27 -4.32 -2.89
N GLU A 74 -3.13 -3.14 -2.29
CA GLU A 74 -2.02 -2.86 -1.40
C GLU A 74 -2.29 -3.50 -0.03
N VAL A 75 -1.22 -3.89 0.65
CA VAL A 75 -1.18 -4.28 2.05
C VAL A 75 -0.18 -3.34 2.70
N GLU A 76 -0.61 -2.53 3.67
CA GLU A 76 0.23 -1.55 4.37
C GLU A 76 1.20 -2.20 5.36
N VAL A 77 1.96 -3.19 4.89
CA VAL A 77 3.02 -3.92 5.58
C VAL A 77 4.20 -4.03 4.61
N PRO A 78 5.43 -3.74 5.02
CA PRO A 78 6.60 -3.83 4.15
C PRO A 78 6.73 -5.21 3.52
N TYR A 79 7.25 -5.26 2.31
CA TYR A 79 7.39 -6.48 1.52
C TYR A 79 8.03 -7.64 2.30
N GLU A 80 9.23 -7.43 2.84
CA GLU A 80 9.94 -8.46 3.59
C GLU A 80 9.15 -8.95 4.80
N GLN A 81 8.55 -8.02 5.56
CA GLN A 81 7.73 -8.38 6.72
C GLN A 81 6.45 -9.11 6.29
N TYR A 82 5.84 -8.75 5.17
CA TYR A 82 4.66 -9.42 4.66
C TYR A 82 4.99 -10.87 4.26
N LEU A 83 6.11 -11.10 3.57
CA LEU A 83 6.57 -12.44 3.20
C LEU A 83 6.83 -13.35 4.42
N THR A 84 7.37 -12.83 5.52
CA THR A 84 7.56 -13.64 6.76
C THR A 84 6.25 -14.21 7.31
N ASN A 85 5.11 -13.60 6.99
CA ASN A 85 3.81 -14.08 7.41
C ASN A 85 3.20 -15.11 6.45
N LEU A 86 3.73 -15.28 5.23
CA LEU A 86 3.23 -16.20 4.21
C LEU A 86 3.79 -17.62 4.38
N THR A 87 3.76 -18.13 5.61
CA THR A 87 4.17 -19.50 5.93
C THR A 87 3.01 -20.48 5.72
N THR A 88 3.33 -21.76 5.50
CA THR A 88 2.32 -22.83 5.40
C THR A 88 1.36 -22.82 6.60
N GLU A 89 1.87 -22.66 7.82
CA GLU A 89 1.04 -22.63 9.04
C GLU A 89 0.06 -21.44 9.04
N ASN A 90 0.53 -20.23 8.73
CA ASN A 90 -0.30 -19.04 8.74
C ASN A 90 -1.32 -19.03 7.59
N LEU A 91 -0.93 -19.53 6.41
CA LEU A 91 -1.84 -19.69 5.28
C LEU A 91 -2.94 -20.71 5.60
N LEU A 92 -2.62 -21.82 6.27
CA LEU A 92 -3.60 -22.82 6.70
C LEU A 92 -4.61 -22.26 7.71
N LYS A 93 -4.22 -21.34 8.61
CA LYS A 93 -5.15 -20.62 9.49
C LYS A 93 -6.22 -19.84 8.70
N SER A 94 -5.88 -19.42 7.48
CA SER A 94 -6.79 -18.77 6.54
C SER A 94 -7.42 -19.74 5.52
N GLN A 95 -7.34 -21.05 5.79
CA GLN A 95 -7.84 -22.13 4.91
C GLN A 95 -7.19 -22.14 3.52
N LEU A 96 -5.94 -21.68 3.43
CA LEU A 96 -5.12 -21.71 2.21
C LEU A 96 -4.03 -22.76 2.35
N GLN A 97 -4.02 -23.73 1.44
CA GLN A 97 -2.95 -24.69 1.32
C GLN A 97 -1.87 -24.15 0.39
N LEU A 98 -0.65 -23.97 0.88
CA LEU A 98 0.50 -23.61 0.06
C LEU A 98 0.94 -24.82 -0.78
N LEU A 99 0.95 -24.66 -2.11
CA LEU A 99 1.42 -25.68 -3.04
C LEU A 99 2.84 -25.39 -3.53
N LYS A 100 3.15 -24.12 -3.83
CA LYS A 100 4.44 -23.71 -4.38
C LYS A 100 4.75 -22.26 -4.06
N THR A 101 6.03 -21.95 -3.89
CA THR A 101 6.56 -20.58 -3.82
C THR A 101 7.70 -20.44 -4.82
N GLU A 102 7.70 -19.36 -5.60
CA GLU A 102 8.69 -19.07 -6.63
C GLU A 102 9.11 -17.60 -6.56
N ASN A 103 10.40 -17.34 -6.73
CA ASN A 103 10.87 -15.98 -7.01
C ASN A 103 10.83 -15.77 -8.53
N VAL A 104 10.16 -14.72 -8.97
CA VAL A 104 9.96 -14.38 -10.37
C VAL A 104 10.32 -12.92 -10.60
N VAL A 105 10.71 -12.58 -11.83
CA VAL A 105 10.95 -11.19 -12.23
C VAL A 105 9.82 -10.77 -13.17
N VAL A 106 9.10 -9.71 -12.82
CA VAL A 106 7.99 -9.17 -13.61
C VAL A 106 8.28 -7.70 -13.90
N ASN A 107 8.44 -7.34 -15.18
CA ASN A 107 8.78 -5.98 -15.62
C ASN A 107 9.97 -5.36 -14.84
N GLY A 108 10.98 -6.18 -14.55
CA GLY A 108 12.19 -5.76 -13.82
C GLY A 108 12.06 -5.76 -12.29
N ALA A 109 10.86 -5.95 -11.74
CA ALA A 109 10.65 -6.07 -10.30
C ALA A 109 10.81 -7.52 -9.82
N ASN A 110 11.47 -7.71 -8.68
CA ASN A 110 11.53 -9.00 -8.00
C ASN A 110 10.20 -9.23 -7.27
N CYS A 111 9.55 -10.35 -7.57
CA CYS A 111 8.28 -10.72 -7.00
C CYS A 111 8.34 -12.14 -6.43
N THR A 112 7.51 -12.42 -5.44
CA THR A 112 7.24 -13.79 -4.97
C THR A 112 5.88 -14.24 -5.51
N LEU A 113 5.87 -15.32 -6.29
CA LEU A 113 4.65 -15.99 -6.73
C LEU A 113 4.35 -17.17 -5.81
N LEU A 114 3.18 -17.18 -5.19
CA LEU A 114 2.66 -18.32 -4.45
C LEU A 114 1.56 -18.99 -5.26
N THR A 115 1.64 -20.31 -5.41
CA THR A 115 0.52 -21.15 -5.85
C THR A 115 -0.12 -21.76 -4.61
N LEU A 116 -1.41 -21.51 -4.45
CA LEU A 116 -2.20 -21.92 -3.29
C LEU A 116 -3.42 -22.72 -3.75
N ARG A 117 -4.02 -23.48 -2.83
CA ARG A 117 -5.32 -24.12 -3.01
C ARG A 117 -6.27 -23.71 -1.88
N GLN A 118 -7.54 -23.49 -2.23
CA GLN A 118 -8.62 -23.19 -1.29
C GLN A 118 -9.88 -23.97 -1.65
N ILE A 119 -10.65 -24.40 -0.64
CA ILE A 119 -11.99 -24.95 -0.86
C ILE A 119 -13.01 -23.82 -0.71
N ILE A 120 -13.84 -23.60 -1.73
CA ILE A 120 -14.92 -22.61 -1.72
C ILE A 120 -16.21 -23.31 -2.14
N ALA A 121 -17.20 -23.36 -1.24
CA ALA A 121 -18.48 -24.04 -1.47
C ALA A 121 -18.31 -25.48 -1.99
N GLY A 122 -17.38 -26.26 -1.41
CA GLY A 122 -17.10 -27.64 -1.78
C GLY A 122 -16.27 -27.83 -3.05
N THR A 123 -15.87 -26.75 -3.74
CA THR A 123 -15.04 -26.80 -4.95
C THR A 123 -13.61 -26.37 -4.66
N TYR A 124 -12.63 -27.07 -5.23
CA TYR A 124 -11.23 -26.66 -5.17
C TYR A 124 -10.93 -25.53 -6.14
N TYR A 125 -10.36 -24.46 -5.60
CA TYR A 125 -9.83 -23.33 -6.34
C TYR A 125 -8.32 -23.31 -6.22
N GLU A 126 -7.66 -23.11 -7.35
CA GLU A 126 -6.27 -22.72 -7.38
C GLU A 126 -6.20 -21.19 -7.28
N LYS A 127 -5.22 -20.71 -6.51
CA LYS A 127 -4.95 -19.29 -6.35
C LYS A 127 -3.50 -18.99 -6.68
N LEU A 128 -3.28 -17.90 -7.40
CA LEU A 128 -1.95 -17.35 -7.66
C LEU A 128 -1.85 -16.03 -6.93
N TRP A 129 -0.88 -15.89 -6.03
CA TRP A 129 -0.56 -14.61 -5.39
C TRP A 129 0.79 -14.15 -5.92
N LEU A 130 0.78 -13.14 -6.78
CA LEU A 130 1.98 -12.41 -7.15
C LEU A 130 2.15 -11.25 -6.15
N VAL A 131 3.21 -11.32 -5.36
CA VAL A 131 3.52 -10.35 -4.31
C VAL A 131 4.78 -9.59 -4.69
N ALA A 132 4.71 -8.26 -4.60
CA ALA A 132 5.83 -7.34 -4.77
C ALA A 132 5.73 -6.26 -3.69
N GLY A 133 6.70 -5.36 -3.58
CA GLY A 133 6.60 -4.21 -2.68
C GLY A 133 7.94 -3.62 -2.30
N ASP A 134 7.89 -2.74 -1.31
CA ASP A 134 9.03 -1.98 -0.81
C ASP A 134 9.03 -1.91 0.72
N SER A 135 9.78 -0.95 1.28
CA SER A 135 9.90 -0.73 2.71
C SER A 135 8.66 -0.10 3.36
N LEU A 136 7.69 0.37 2.58
CA LEU A 136 6.46 1.02 3.05
C LEU A 136 5.28 0.06 3.00
N SER A 137 5.14 -0.71 1.93
CA SER A 137 4.00 -1.60 1.74
C SER A 137 4.27 -2.76 0.77
N SER A 138 3.29 -3.65 0.67
CA SER A 138 3.29 -4.78 -0.26
C SER A 138 2.13 -4.65 -1.25
N LEU A 139 2.40 -4.89 -2.52
CA LEU A 139 1.38 -5.13 -3.53
C LEU A 139 1.07 -6.61 -3.59
N LYS A 140 -0.22 -6.97 -3.52
CA LYS A 140 -0.71 -8.33 -3.79
C LYS A 140 -1.64 -8.31 -5.00
N ILE A 141 -1.27 -9.07 -6.03
CA ILE A 141 -2.14 -9.40 -7.16
C ILE A 141 -2.55 -10.86 -7.00
N GLU A 142 -3.82 -11.09 -6.73
CA GLU A 142 -4.41 -12.40 -6.46
C GLU A 142 -5.29 -12.84 -7.63
N ALA A 143 -4.96 -13.94 -8.28
CA ALA A 143 -5.89 -14.67 -9.13
C ALA A 143 -6.52 -15.85 -8.39
N SER A 144 -7.76 -16.17 -8.74
CA SER A 144 -8.44 -17.39 -8.29
C SER A 144 -9.31 -17.96 -9.41
N TYR A 145 -9.24 -19.26 -9.61
CA TYR A 145 -10.02 -20.00 -10.62
C TYR A 145 -10.25 -21.45 -10.17
N PRO A 146 -11.31 -22.12 -10.63
CA PRO A 146 -11.53 -23.54 -10.33
C PRO A 146 -10.32 -24.38 -10.78
N GLU A 147 -9.89 -25.31 -9.95
CA GLU A 147 -8.69 -26.12 -10.24
C GLU A 147 -8.86 -26.96 -11.52
N SER A 148 -10.10 -27.34 -11.85
CA SER A 148 -10.50 -28.05 -13.06
C SER A 148 -10.46 -27.21 -14.34
N SER A 149 -10.13 -25.91 -14.26
CA SER A 149 -10.02 -25.04 -15.43
C SER A 149 -8.98 -25.59 -16.41
N ASN A 150 -9.25 -25.44 -17.71
CA ASN A 150 -8.30 -25.88 -18.73
C ASN A 150 -7.00 -25.07 -18.69
N LYS A 151 -5.92 -25.64 -19.23
CA LYS A 151 -4.58 -25.02 -19.21
C LYS A 151 -4.55 -23.63 -19.84
N GLN A 152 -5.20 -23.44 -20.99
CA GLN A 152 -5.23 -22.15 -21.68
C GLN A 152 -5.81 -21.05 -20.78
N HIS A 153 -6.89 -21.35 -20.07
CA HIS A 153 -7.53 -20.42 -19.12
C HIS A 153 -6.59 -20.05 -17.97
N LYS A 154 -5.89 -21.03 -17.40
CA LYS A 154 -4.89 -20.79 -16.35
C LYS A 154 -3.73 -19.93 -16.87
N ASP A 155 -3.26 -20.21 -18.09
CA ASP A 155 -2.12 -19.52 -18.69
C ASP A 155 -2.44 -18.04 -18.97
N VAL A 156 -3.62 -17.71 -19.51
CA VAL A 156 -4.00 -16.30 -19.76
C VAL A 156 -4.17 -15.50 -18.46
N ILE A 157 -4.65 -16.12 -17.39
CA ILE A 157 -4.74 -15.49 -16.07
C ILE A 157 -3.33 -15.22 -15.53
N LYS A 158 -2.43 -16.19 -15.63
CA LYS A 158 -1.04 -16.03 -15.17
C LYS A 158 -0.31 -14.96 -15.98
N GLN A 159 -0.54 -14.88 -17.29
CA GLN A 159 0.00 -13.82 -18.14
C GLN A 159 -0.49 -12.44 -17.70
N SER A 160 -1.77 -12.28 -17.36
CA SER A 160 -2.29 -11.03 -16.82
C SER A 160 -1.56 -10.61 -15.53
N LEU A 161 -1.32 -11.55 -14.60
CA LEU A 161 -0.50 -11.26 -13.41
C LEU A 161 0.92 -10.80 -13.78
N PHE A 162 1.53 -11.41 -14.80
CA PHE A 162 2.89 -11.12 -15.24
C PHE A 162 2.98 -9.88 -16.16
N SER A 163 1.85 -9.25 -16.50
CA SER A 163 1.81 -7.96 -17.18
C SER A 163 1.91 -6.76 -16.21
N ALA A 164 1.96 -7.02 -14.90
CA ALA A 164 1.92 -6.00 -13.87
C ALA A 164 3.02 -4.95 -14.02
N ALA A 165 2.63 -3.68 -14.16
CA ALA A 165 3.53 -2.54 -14.05
C ALA A 165 3.06 -1.64 -12.91
N VAL A 166 3.98 -1.23 -12.04
CA VAL A 166 3.67 -0.48 -10.83
C VAL A 166 4.35 0.87 -10.89
N GLN A 167 3.60 1.92 -10.56
CA GLN A 167 4.10 3.26 -10.36
C GLN A 167 3.83 3.69 -8.92
N THR A 168 4.86 4.19 -8.25
CA THR A 168 4.77 4.71 -6.89
C THR A 168 5.14 6.19 -6.84
N ASP A 169 4.51 6.88 -5.89
CA ASP A 169 4.83 8.23 -5.46
C ASP A 169 5.03 8.19 -3.93
N ASP A 170 6.28 8.26 -3.51
CA ASP A 170 6.66 8.09 -2.11
C ASP A 170 6.22 9.28 -1.24
N ASP A 171 6.12 10.48 -1.82
CA ASP A 171 5.61 11.66 -1.12
C ASP A 171 4.12 11.49 -0.80
N ALA A 172 3.37 10.91 -1.73
CA ALA A 172 1.96 10.56 -1.52
C ALA A 172 1.77 9.37 -0.55
N ARG A 173 2.79 8.52 -0.35
CA ARG A 173 2.77 7.32 0.51
C ARG A 173 3.41 7.52 1.89
N LEU A 174 3.68 8.77 2.27
CA LEU A 174 4.41 9.10 3.49
C LEU A 174 3.83 8.50 4.78
N TYR A 175 2.50 8.40 4.86
CA TYR A 175 1.80 7.85 6.02
C TYR A 175 1.32 6.41 5.84
N THR A 176 1.65 5.76 4.72
CA THR A 176 1.32 4.34 4.49
C THR A 176 1.91 3.49 5.62
N GLY A 177 1.08 2.61 6.21
CA GLY A 177 1.45 1.74 7.33
C GLY A 177 1.53 2.43 8.69
N LEU A 178 1.40 3.76 8.76
CA LEU A 178 1.40 4.50 10.04
C LEU A 178 -0.04 4.62 10.56
N PRO A 179 -0.27 4.53 11.89
CA PRO A 179 -1.59 4.69 12.49
C PRO A 179 -1.98 6.16 12.67
N PHE A 180 -1.22 7.09 12.09
CA PHE A 180 -1.40 8.52 12.24
C PHE A 180 -1.04 9.26 10.95
N LEU A 181 -1.47 10.51 10.88
CA LEU A 181 -1.07 11.48 9.87
C LEU A 181 -1.09 12.90 10.44
N PHE A 182 -0.50 13.83 9.71
CA PHE A 182 -0.72 15.27 9.92
C PHE A 182 -1.58 15.84 8.80
N THR A 183 -2.59 16.63 9.15
CA THR A 183 -3.43 17.36 8.17
C THR A 183 -2.76 18.65 7.66
N GLY A 184 -1.71 19.10 8.34
CA GLY A 184 -0.88 20.23 8.00
C GLY A 184 0.42 20.18 8.81
N ILE A 185 1.51 20.68 8.23
CA ILE A 185 2.84 20.70 8.85
C ILE A 185 3.51 22.07 8.71
N ASP A 186 2.74 23.15 8.84
CA ASP A 186 3.24 24.52 8.63
C ASP A 186 4.53 24.79 9.42
N ASN A 187 5.55 25.33 8.73
CA ASN A 187 6.90 25.56 9.26
C ASN A 187 7.69 24.29 9.62
N PHE A 188 7.22 23.11 9.21
CA PHE A 188 7.95 21.86 9.33
C PHE A 188 8.14 21.21 7.97
N LYS A 189 9.24 20.48 7.84
CA LYS A 189 9.49 19.57 6.71
C LYS A 189 9.72 18.17 7.22
N ILE A 190 9.10 17.19 6.57
CA ILE A 190 9.40 15.79 6.83
C ILE A 190 10.71 15.47 6.10
N VAL A 191 11.74 15.14 6.86
CA VAL A 191 13.10 14.88 6.34
C VAL A 191 13.45 13.40 6.32
N GLN A 192 12.67 12.58 7.04
CA GLN A 192 12.89 11.16 7.11
C GLN A 192 11.60 10.41 7.40
N ARG A 193 11.43 9.30 6.68
CA ARG A 193 10.37 8.31 6.88
C ARG A 193 11.00 6.96 7.20
N ASN A 194 10.78 6.46 8.42
CA ASN A 194 11.13 5.10 8.85
C ASN A 194 9.86 4.27 9.02
N LEU A 195 9.96 2.94 8.96
CA LEU A 195 8.82 2.02 9.00
C LEU A 195 7.69 2.43 9.97
N ASN A 196 8.05 2.76 11.20
CA ASN A 196 7.13 3.09 12.29
C ASN A 196 7.22 4.56 12.76
N SER A 197 7.89 5.44 12.00
CA SER A 197 8.06 6.83 12.40
C SER A 197 8.29 7.82 11.26
N VAL A 198 7.97 9.08 11.52
CA VAL A 198 8.38 10.23 10.70
C VAL A 198 9.22 11.18 11.53
N VAL A 199 10.19 11.82 10.88
CA VAL A 199 11.01 12.88 11.46
C VAL A 199 10.72 14.17 10.74
N LEU A 200 10.32 15.18 11.51
CA LEU A 200 10.11 16.55 11.06
C LEU A 200 11.23 17.43 11.61
N VAL A 201 11.65 18.42 10.83
CA VAL A 201 12.50 19.52 11.30
C VAL A 201 11.75 20.82 11.15
N SER A 202 11.96 21.73 12.10
CA SER A 202 11.43 23.08 11.99
C SER A 202 12.21 23.88 10.96
N GLU A 203 11.52 24.66 10.15
CA GLU A 203 12.10 25.61 9.22
C GLU A 203 12.59 26.89 9.91
N ASN A 204 11.99 27.23 11.06
CA ASN A 204 12.33 28.42 11.84
C ASN A 204 13.42 28.16 12.89
N PHE A 205 13.57 26.90 13.32
CA PHE A 205 14.51 26.48 14.36
C PHE A 205 15.41 25.34 13.85
N PRO A 206 16.60 25.65 13.28
CA PRO A 206 17.45 24.66 12.58
C PRO A 206 17.93 23.45 13.39
N ASN A 207 17.86 23.53 14.72
CA ASN A 207 18.24 22.43 15.63
C ASN A 207 17.02 21.77 16.30
N ALA A 208 15.81 22.19 15.93
CA ALA A 208 14.59 21.64 16.47
C ALA A 208 14.01 20.56 15.55
N SER A 209 13.61 19.46 16.16
CA SER A 209 13.08 18.29 15.46
C SER A 209 11.91 17.70 16.22
N VAL A 210 10.98 17.10 15.49
CA VAL A 210 9.87 16.32 16.05
C VAL A 210 9.91 14.93 15.44
N VAL A 211 10.01 13.92 16.29
CA VAL A 211 9.90 12.52 15.89
C VAL A 211 8.54 12.01 16.32
N VAL A 212 7.76 11.47 15.39
CA VAL A 212 6.51 10.79 15.71
C VAL A 212 6.65 9.33 15.39
N SER A 213 6.46 8.48 16.40
CA SER A 213 6.69 7.04 16.30
C SER A 213 5.58 6.24 16.97
N HIS A 214 5.43 4.99 16.56
CA HIS A 214 4.54 4.04 17.21
C HIS A 214 5.21 2.68 17.38
N GLY A 215 4.65 1.86 18.26
CA GLY A 215 5.17 0.53 18.49
C GLY A 215 4.24 -0.34 19.32
N LYS A 216 4.72 -1.56 19.59
CA LYS A 216 4.09 -2.50 20.53
C LYS A 216 4.87 -2.48 21.83
N LEU A 217 4.16 -2.64 22.94
CA LEU A 217 4.73 -2.84 24.26
C LEU A 217 4.91 -4.35 24.48
N SER A 218 6.04 -4.75 25.04
CA SER A 218 6.31 -6.15 25.42
C SER A 218 5.50 -6.60 26.64
N SER A 219 5.07 -5.65 27.46
CA SER A 219 4.22 -5.86 28.63
C SER A 219 3.30 -4.66 28.80
N GLU A 220 2.13 -4.86 29.41
CA GLU A 220 1.30 -3.73 29.84
C GLU A 220 2.05 -2.93 30.90
N MET A 221 2.26 -1.64 30.64
CA MET A 221 2.81 -0.71 31.61
C MET A 221 1.66 -0.20 32.48
N GLU A 222 1.88 -0.14 33.80
CA GLU A 222 0.82 0.18 34.77
C GLU A 222 0.16 1.55 34.52
N ASN A 223 0.93 2.54 34.06
CA ASN A 223 0.39 3.84 33.68
C ASN A 223 1.22 4.53 32.56
N ILE A 224 0.58 5.47 31.84
CA ILE A 224 1.15 6.18 30.68
C ILE A 224 2.32 7.08 31.09
N GLU A 225 2.28 7.64 32.30
CA GLU A 225 3.35 8.49 32.85
C GLU A 225 4.67 7.72 33.00
N SER A 226 4.63 6.54 33.61
CA SER A 226 5.79 5.65 33.74
C SER A 226 6.35 5.26 32.38
N LEU A 227 5.49 5.09 31.36
CA LEU A 227 5.93 4.85 29.99
C LEU A 227 6.62 6.08 29.38
N SER A 228 6.10 7.27 29.62
CA SER A 228 6.73 8.51 29.18
C SER A 228 8.13 8.66 29.78
N HIS A 229 8.26 8.47 31.11
CA HIS A 229 9.55 8.53 31.80
C HIS A 229 10.51 7.45 31.34
N HIS A 230 10.01 6.23 31.09
CA HIS A 230 10.80 5.12 30.56
C HIS A 230 11.46 5.49 29.23
N PHE A 231 10.73 6.11 28.29
CA PHE A 231 11.30 6.51 27.00
C PHE A 231 12.39 7.57 27.13
N LEU A 232 12.24 8.53 28.03
CA LEU A 232 13.27 9.56 28.25
C LEU A 232 14.53 8.95 28.90
N ASN A 233 14.35 8.18 29.96
CA ASN A 233 15.46 7.63 30.75
C ASN A 233 16.23 6.51 30.04
N ASN A 234 15.63 5.85 29.06
CA ASN A 234 16.27 4.80 28.26
C ASN A 234 16.64 5.26 26.84
N SER A 235 16.59 6.57 26.58
CA SER A 235 17.06 7.11 25.31
C SER A 235 18.57 6.95 25.18
N LYS A 236 19.04 6.47 24.02
CA LYS A 236 20.48 6.34 23.74
C LYS A 236 21.14 7.68 23.37
N SER A 237 20.35 8.68 23.02
CA SER A 237 20.83 9.97 22.49
C SER A 237 20.67 11.13 23.48
N LEU A 238 20.02 10.90 24.62
CA LEU A 238 19.77 11.90 25.65
C LEU A 238 20.41 11.42 26.98
N SER A 239 21.01 12.34 27.71
CA SER A 239 21.52 12.13 29.07
C SER A 239 21.04 13.23 30.01
N ASP A 240 21.36 13.11 31.30
CA ASP A 240 21.06 14.12 32.33
C ASP A 240 19.60 14.57 32.34
N VAL A 241 18.69 13.60 32.27
CA VAL A 241 17.25 13.87 32.16
C VAL A 241 16.73 14.47 33.47
N GLU A 242 16.28 15.72 33.39
CA GLU A 242 15.59 16.44 34.46
C GLU A 242 14.13 16.68 34.02
N ILE A 243 13.21 15.86 34.53
CA ILE A 243 11.78 16.04 34.27
C ILE A 243 11.28 17.24 35.07
N THR A 244 10.64 18.18 34.37
CA THR A 244 10.17 19.45 34.93
C THR A 244 8.65 19.56 35.04
N LYS A 245 7.91 18.81 34.22
CA LYS A 245 6.45 18.82 34.21
C LYS A 245 5.89 17.56 33.56
N ASP A 246 4.83 17.01 34.14
CA ASP A 246 3.92 16.07 33.50
C ASP A 246 2.51 16.65 33.49
N GLU A 247 1.82 16.50 32.36
CA GLU A 247 0.48 17.05 32.17
C GLU A 247 -0.41 16.06 31.41
N PRO A 248 -1.55 15.66 31.97
CA PRO A 248 -2.57 14.92 31.23
C PRO A 248 -3.12 15.77 30.09
N ILE A 249 -3.04 15.24 28.87
CA ILE A 249 -3.58 15.88 27.67
C ILE A 249 -4.40 14.87 26.86
N LYS A 250 -5.00 15.34 25.77
CA LYS A 250 -5.59 14.50 24.74
C LYS A 250 -4.94 14.81 23.41
N ILE A 251 -4.60 13.78 22.65
CA ILE A 251 -4.17 13.91 21.27
C ILE A 251 -5.22 13.26 20.38
N ASP A 252 -5.86 14.06 19.53
CA ASP A 252 -7.01 13.65 18.72
C ASP A 252 -8.09 12.89 19.53
N GLY A 253 -8.39 13.40 20.74
CA GLY A 253 -9.36 12.81 21.67
C GLY A 253 -8.87 11.62 22.49
N ILE A 254 -7.70 11.05 22.18
CA ILE A 254 -7.11 9.93 22.91
C ILE A 254 -6.31 10.42 24.13
N PRO A 255 -6.50 9.85 25.34
CA PRO A 255 -5.72 10.18 26.52
C PRO A 255 -4.21 10.00 26.31
N ALA A 256 -3.43 10.97 26.76
CA ALA A 256 -1.97 10.99 26.67
C ALA A 256 -1.37 11.78 27.85
N ILE A 257 -0.06 11.65 28.04
CA ILE A 257 0.72 12.48 28.97
C ILE A 257 1.73 13.29 28.16
N ALA A 258 1.75 14.60 28.41
CA ALA A 258 2.79 15.51 27.95
C ALA A 258 3.84 15.70 29.04
N THR A 259 5.06 15.22 28.78
CA THR A 259 6.22 15.34 29.66
C THR A 259 7.19 16.38 29.11
N GLN A 260 7.63 17.30 29.96
CA GLN A 260 8.68 18.27 29.65
C GLN A 260 9.93 17.98 30.45
N ALA A 261 11.09 17.92 29.79
CA ALA A 261 12.36 17.69 30.44
C ALA A 261 13.46 18.60 29.89
N TYR A 262 14.43 18.92 30.73
CA TYR A 262 15.75 19.33 30.27
C TYR A 262 16.63 18.10 30.16
N VAL A 263 17.46 18.07 29.11
CA VAL A 263 18.35 16.94 28.81
C VAL A 263 19.65 17.47 28.22
N THR A 264 20.68 16.65 28.20
CA THR A 264 21.87 16.86 27.40
C THR A 264 21.77 15.98 26.15
N LYS A 265 21.99 16.56 24.96
CA LYS A 265 22.10 15.82 23.70
C LYS A 265 23.51 15.99 23.14
N GLY A 266 24.31 14.92 23.15
CA GLY A 266 25.75 15.05 22.95
C GLY A 266 26.33 15.90 24.08
N ASP A 267 26.83 17.10 23.77
CA ASP A 267 27.36 18.06 24.75
C ASP A 267 26.51 19.34 24.87
N LEU A 268 25.31 19.37 24.28
CA LEU A 268 24.48 20.57 24.21
C LEU A 268 23.24 20.47 25.11
N PRO A 269 22.93 21.51 25.91
CA PRO A 269 21.73 21.55 26.72
C PRO A 269 20.49 21.73 25.83
N ALA A 270 19.56 20.81 25.95
CA ALA A 270 18.36 20.75 25.17
C ALA A 270 17.10 20.73 26.04
N TRP A 271 15.98 21.01 25.39
CA TRP A 271 14.64 20.85 25.95
C TRP A 271 13.90 19.80 25.14
N VAL A 272 13.20 18.92 25.85
CA VAL A 272 12.34 17.89 25.27
C VAL A 272 10.90 18.14 25.69
N TYR A 273 10.00 18.01 24.72
CA TYR A 273 8.57 17.87 24.93
C TYR A 273 8.12 16.54 24.35
N GLN A 274 7.53 15.69 25.19
CA GLN A 274 7.15 14.34 24.82
C GLN A 274 5.67 14.11 25.06
N VAL A 275 4.91 13.74 24.03
CA VAL A 275 3.55 13.23 24.18
C VAL A 275 3.59 11.71 24.06
N THR A 276 3.13 11.04 25.10
CA THR A 276 3.01 9.58 25.14
C THR A 276 1.56 9.17 25.29
N SER A 277 1.10 8.26 24.44
CA SER A 277 -0.20 7.59 24.57
C SER A 277 -0.02 6.09 24.44
N SER A 278 -0.83 5.30 25.17
CA SER A 278 -0.86 3.85 25.00
C SER A 278 -2.30 3.31 25.05
N GLN A 279 -2.56 2.31 24.21
CA GLN A 279 -3.82 1.56 24.19
C GLN A 279 -3.57 0.14 23.68
N LYS A 280 -4.18 -0.86 24.32
CA LYS A 280 -4.19 -2.27 23.85
C LYS A 280 -2.79 -2.81 23.51
N GLY A 281 -1.82 -2.58 24.39
CA GLY A 281 -0.43 -3.02 24.21
C GLY A 281 0.33 -2.32 23.08
N LYS A 282 -0.17 -1.18 22.58
CA LYS A 282 0.52 -0.32 21.61
C LYS A 282 0.79 1.06 22.21
N PHE A 283 1.78 1.75 21.68
CA PHE A 283 2.08 3.13 22.05
C PHE A 283 2.22 4.04 20.84
N LEU A 284 1.96 5.32 21.06
CA LEU A 284 2.36 6.44 20.23
C LEU A 284 3.29 7.33 21.06
N LEU A 285 4.36 7.81 20.43
CA LEU A 285 5.34 8.72 20.99
C LEU A 285 5.58 9.88 20.02
N ILE A 286 5.25 11.09 20.43
CA ILE A 286 5.69 12.34 19.78
C ILE A 286 6.77 12.94 20.65
N GLN A 287 8.00 13.00 20.17
CA GLN A 287 9.12 13.59 20.89
C GLN A 287 9.68 14.77 20.11
N ALA A 288 9.45 15.96 20.64
CA ALA A 288 10.01 17.20 20.14
C ALA A 288 11.26 17.55 20.96
N LEU A 289 12.27 18.06 20.26
CA LEU A 289 13.56 18.41 20.82
C LEU A 289 13.97 19.76 20.25
N SER A 290 14.49 20.66 21.09
CA SER A 290 15.11 21.92 20.66
C SER A 290 16.26 22.29 21.59
N ASN A 291 17.03 23.32 21.23
CA ASN A 291 17.91 23.97 22.19
C ASN A 291 17.10 24.52 23.36
N LYS A 292 17.70 24.56 24.56
CA LYS A 292 17.04 25.08 25.77
C LYS A 292 16.59 26.53 25.61
N VAL A 293 17.36 27.36 24.89
CA VAL A 293 17.06 28.77 24.64
C VAL A 293 15.85 28.99 23.75
N ASP A 294 15.58 28.05 22.83
CA ASP A 294 14.49 28.14 21.85
C ASP A 294 13.17 27.57 22.37
N ARG A 295 13.15 27.03 23.60
CA ARG A 295 11.98 26.37 24.20
C ARG A 295 10.68 27.15 24.02
N LYS A 296 10.66 28.42 24.42
CA LYS A 296 9.44 29.25 24.42
C LYS A 296 8.91 29.55 23.01
N PRO A 297 9.72 30.02 22.06
CA PRO A 297 9.22 30.25 20.71
C PRO A 297 8.90 28.93 19.98
N PHE A 298 9.69 27.88 20.15
CA PHE A 298 9.44 26.58 19.51
C PHE A 298 8.20 25.87 20.07
N SER A 299 7.88 26.00 21.37
CA SER A 299 6.70 25.36 21.95
C SER A 299 5.39 25.81 21.28
N LYS A 300 5.30 27.08 20.84
CA LYS A 300 4.13 27.59 20.11
C LYS A 300 3.99 26.94 18.72
N GLU A 301 5.11 26.78 18.03
CA GLU A 301 5.13 26.12 16.71
C GLU A 301 4.77 24.64 16.85
N LEU A 302 5.28 23.99 17.90
CA LEU A 302 4.97 22.61 18.24
C LEU A 302 3.48 22.40 18.59
N GLU A 303 2.88 23.31 19.37
CA GLU A 303 1.44 23.27 19.69
C GLU A 303 0.59 23.31 18.40
N SER A 304 0.96 24.16 17.44
CA SER A 304 0.30 24.20 16.13
C SER A 304 0.42 22.87 15.39
N LEU A 305 1.62 22.30 15.31
CA LEU A 305 1.84 20.99 14.67
C LEU A 305 1.03 19.88 15.34
N ILE A 306 1.06 19.78 16.67
CA ILE A 306 0.32 18.75 17.42
C ILE A 306 -1.19 18.89 17.20
N SER A 307 -1.71 20.11 17.00
CA SER A 307 -3.14 20.31 16.69
C SER A 307 -3.57 19.71 15.34
N GLN A 308 -2.62 19.53 14.41
CA GLN A 308 -2.83 18.91 13.10
C GLN A 308 -2.66 17.39 13.11
N PHE A 309 -2.27 16.80 14.24
CA PHE A 309 -2.13 15.36 14.38
C PHE A 309 -3.50 14.68 14.35
N LYS A 310 -3.61 13.59 13.58
CA LYS A 310 -4.79 12.73 13.54
C LYS A 310 -4.40 11.26 13.61
N PHE A 311 -5.17 10.48 14.36
CA PHE A 311 -5.11 9.03 14.20
C PHE A 311 -5.81 8.65 12.88
N ARG A 312 -5.19 7.74 12.12
CA ARG A 312 -5.86 7.14 10.96
C ARG A 312 -6.92 6.19 11.48
N SER A 313 -8.16 6.38 11.04
CA SER A 313 -9.19 5.35 11.16
C SER A 313 -8.76 4.20 10.27
N ILE A 314 -8.31 3.09 10.87
CA ILE A 314 -7.98 1.84 10.18
C ILE A 314 -9.26 1.02 10.06
#